data_AF-A0A1Y1KVE4-F1
#
_entry.id   AF-A0A1Y1KVE4-F1
#
_cell.length_a   1.000
_cell.length_b   1.000
_cell.length_c   1.000
_cell.angle_alpha   90.00
_cell.angle_beta   90.00
_cell.angle_gamma   90.00
#
_symmetry.space_group_name_H-M   'P 1'
#
loop_
_entity.id
_entity.type
_entity.pdbx_description
1 polymer ?
#
loop_
_entity_poly.entity_id
_entity_poly.type
_entity_poly.pdbx_seq_one_letter_code
_entity_poly.pdbx_strand_id
1 'polypeptide(L)'
;YCLYELAVNPGIQEKARGEIKKIVEQQGFTYDSVMSMSYLEKCVLESLRKHSPFSFHLRECTKDYTLPGTEILIEKGTAIFLMNSVIHKDPLHYPNPEVFNPDRFSEDEVTKR
;
A
#
# COMPACT_ATOMS: atom_id res chain seq x y z
N TYR A 1 -9.77 -7.66 1.80
CA TYR A 1 -8.67 -8.49 1.25
C TYR A 1 -7.60 -8.88 2.27
N CYS A 2 -7.25 -8.05 3.28
CA CYS A 2 -6.23 -8.43 4.28
C CYS A 2 -6.51 -9.77 4.96
N LEU A 3 -7.73 -9.99 5.47
CA LEU A 3 -8.12 -11.29 6.06
C LEU A 3 -7.99 -12.46 5.07
N TYR A 4 -8.25 -12.25 3.79
CA TYR A 4 -8.08 -13.27 2.75
C TYR A 4 -6.59 -13.61 2.56
N GLU A 5 -5.73 -12.60 2.42
CA GLU A 5 -4.29 -12.81 2.27
C GLU A 5 -3.68 -13.48 3.52
N LEU A 6 -4.13 -13.13 4.72
CA LEU A 6 -3.72 -13.83 5.93
C LEU A 6 -4.19 -15.29 5.94
N ALA A 7 -5.42 -15.58 5.50
CA ALA A 7 -5.94 -16.95 5.45
C ALA A 7 -5.18 -17.85 4.46
N VAL A 8 -4.74 -17.31 3.32
CA VAL A 8 -3.97 -18.08 2.31
C VAL A 8 -2.46 -18.08 2.56
N ASN A 9 -1.96 -17.25 3.49
CA ASN A 9 -0.55 -17.21 3.90
C ASN A 9 -0.38 -17.51 5.40
N PRO A 10 -0.45 -18.78 5.85
CA PRO A 10 -0.44 -19.13 7.27
C PRO A 10 0.80 -18.65 8.04
N GLY A 11 1.98 -18.65 7.42
CA GLY A 11 3.21 -18.16 8.06
C GLY A 11 3.15 -16.67 8.39
N ILE A 12 2.56 -15.86 7.50
CA ILE A 12 2.36 -14.43 7.71
C ILE A 12 1.29 -14.21 8.79
N GLN A 13 0.21 -14.99 8.75
CA GLN A 13 -0.83 -14.96 9.78
C GLN A 13 -0.28 -15.25 11.17
N GLU A 14 0.52 -16.30 11.34
CA GLU A 14 1.10 -16.64 12.64
C GLU A 14 2.07 -15.57 13.13
N LYS A 15 2.85 -14.94 12.23
CA LYS A 15 3.73 -13.81 12.58
C LYS A 15 2.93 -12.60 13.08
N ALA A 16 1.85 -12.21 12.37
CA ALA A 16 0.97 -11.13 12.80
C ALA A 16 0.23 -11.45 14.11
N ARG A 17 -0.25 -12.68 14.26
CA ARG A 17 -0.90 -13.15 15.49
C ARG A 17 0.06 -13.16 16.69
N GLY A 18 1.31 -13.56 16.46
CA GLY A 18 2.38 -13.53 17.46
C GLY A 18 2.65 -12.11 17.97
N GLU A 19 2.75 -11.14 17.06
CA GLU A 19 2.89 -9.72 17.41
C GLU A 19 1.71 -9.23 18.27
N ILE A 20 0.47 -9.48 17.83
CA ILE A 20 -0.74 -9.08 18.57
C ILE A 20 -0.73 -9.65 19.98
N LYS A 21 -0.50 -10.97 20.12
CA LYS A 21 -0.49 -11.63 21.44
C LYS A 21 0.57 -11.02 22.36
N LYS A 22 1.79 -10.82 21.86
CA LYS A 22 2.90 -10.25 22.63
C LYS A 22 2.57 -8.85 23.14
N ILE A 23 2.04 -7.98 22.27
CA ILE A 23 1.75 -6.58 22.63
C ILE A 23 0.57 -6.51 23.62
N VAL A 24 -0.50 -7.27 23.37
CA VAL A 24 -1.68 -7.28 24.24
C VAL A 24 -1.35 -7.84 25.63
N GLU A 25 -0.46 -8.84 25.73
CA GLU A 25 0.03 -9.35 27.01
C GLU A 25 0.83 -8.30 27.80
N GLN A 26 1.59 -7.44 27.11
CA GLN A 26 2.46 -6.45 27.74
C GLN A 26 1.74 -5.14 28.12
N GLN A 27 0.78 -4.70 27.30
CA GLN A 27 0.20 -3.35 27.40
C GLN A 27 -1.33 -3.37 27.55
N GLY A 28 -1.96 -4.55 27.48
CA GLY A 28 -3.41 -4.69 27.35
C GLY A 28 -3.91 -4.34 25.95
N PHE A 29 -5.24 -4.34 25.78
CA PHE A 29 -5.88 -3.97 24.52
C PHE A 29 -6.32 -2.51 24.54
N THR A 30 -5.42 -1.63 24.14
CA THR A 30 -5.61 -0.17 24.11
C THR A 30 -5.33 0.40 22.71
N TYR A 31 -5.69 1.66 22.47
CA TYR A 31 -5.37 2.34 21.22
C TYR A 31 -3.85 2.33 20.93
N ASP A 32 -3.03 2.70 21.92
CA ASP A 32 -1.57 2.73 21.78
C ASP A 32 -1.00 1.35 21.47
N SER A 33 -1.57 0.29 22.07
CA SER A 33 -1.18 -1.09 21.78
C SER A 33 -1.39 -1.43 20.31
N VAL A 34 -2.53 -1.06 19.73
CA VAL A 34 -2.85 -1.29 18.31
C VAL A 34 -1.90 -0.49 17.42
N MET A 35 -1.63 0.76 17.76
CA MET A 35 -0.71 1.61 17.01
C MET A 35 0.75 1.10 17.04
N SER A 36 1.11 0.27 18.02
CA SER A 36 2.43 -0.35 18.11
C SER A 36 2.57 -1.66 17.29
N MET A 37 1.49 -2.17 16.69
CA MET A 37 1.50 -3.42 15.91
C MET A 37 2.06 -3.23 14.50
N SER A 38 3.37 -3.01 14.41
CA SER A 38 4.09 -2.67 13.19
C SER A 38 3.93 -3.69 12.05
N TYR A 39 3.94 -4.98 12.35
CA TYR A 39 3.83 -6.03 11.34
C TYR A 39 2.39 -6.20 10.87
N LEU A 40 1.41 -6.04 11.76
CA LEU A 40 0.01 -5.98 11.37
C LEU A 40 -0.27 -4.80 10.42
N GLU A 41 0.29 -3.62 10.70
CA GLU A 41 0.18 -2.46 9.81
C GLU A 41 0.75 -2.76 8.42
N LYS A 42 1.94 -3.36 8.35
CA LYS A 42 2.56 -3.81 7.09
C LYS A 42 1.65 -4.74 6.29
N CYS A 43 0.93 -5.66 6.96
CA CYS A 43 -0.04 -6.54 6.31
C CYS A 43 -1.22 -5.76 5.71
N VAL A 44 -1.70 -4.73 6.41
CA VAL A 44 -2.77 -3.85 5.91
C VAL A 44 -2.28 -3.05 4.69
N LEU A 45 -1.09 -2.45 4.77
CA LEU A 45 -0.51 -1.68 3.67
C LEU A 45 -0.26 -2.52 2.42
N GLU A 46 0.28 -3.73 2.56
CA GLU A 46 0.48 -4.65 1.44
C GLU A 46 -0.85 -5.11 0.84
N SER A 47 -1.89 -5.24 1.65
CA SER A 47 -3.23 -5.53 1.17
C SER A 47 -3.80 -4.39 0.33
N LEU A 48 -3.60 -3.14 0.75
CA LEU A 48 -4.04 -1.95 0.01
C LEU A 48 -3.25 -1.73 -1.28
N ARG A 49 -1.97 -2.13 -1.30
CA ARG A 49 -1.18 -2.15 -2.53
C ARG A 49 -1.75 -3.17 -3.52
N LYS A 50 -1.76 -4.45 -3.13
CA LYS A 50 -2.12 -5.56 -4.02
C LYS A 50 -3.59 -5.53 -4.43
N HIS A 51 -4.47 -5.16 -3.51
CA HIS A 51 -5.92 -5.11 -3.69
C HIS A 51 -6.43 -3.67 -3.46
N SER A 52 -5.98 -2.76 -4.33
CA SER A 52 -6.33 -1.34 -4.20
C SER A 52 -7.86 -1.13 -4.24
N PRO A 53 -8.46 -0.47 -3.23
CA PRO A 53 -9.90 -0.22 -3.21
C PRO A 53 -10.38 0.64 -4.39
N PHE A 54 -9.52 1.55 -4.88
CA PHE A 54 -9.78 2.41 -6.01
C PHE A 54 -8.73 2.17 -7.09
N SER A 55 -9.19 1.79 -8.29
CA SER A 55 -8.28 1.49 -9.40
C SER A 55 -7.57 2.74 -9.92
N PHE A 56 -8.23 3.89 -9.87
CA PHE A 56 -7.67 5.16 -10.31
C PHE A 56 -8.24 6.35 -9.54
N HIS A 57 -7.51 7.46 -9.58
CA HIS A 57 -8.01 8.77 -9.21
C HIS A 57 -8.24 9.62 -10.44
N LEU A 58 -9.33 10.38 -10.43
CA LEU A 58 -9.65 11.35 -11.48
C LEU A 58 -9.22 12.75 -11.05
N ARG A 59 -8.64 13.50 -11.99
CA ARG A 59 -8.41 14.94 -11.90
C ARG A 59 -8.91 15.60 -13.17
N GLU A 60 -9.30 16.86 -13.08
CA GLU A 60 -9.60 17.69 -14.24
C GLU A 60 -8.60 18.84 -14.29
N CYS A 61 -8.05 19.10 -15.46
CA CYS A 61 -7.10 20.19 -15.66
C CYS A 61 -7.85 21.53 -15.59
N THR A 62 -7.56 22.37 -14.60
CA THR A 62 -8.32 23.62 -14.40
C THR A 62 -7.80 24.80 -15.22
N LYS A 63 -6.62 24.65 -15.82
CA LYS A 63 -5.95 25.61 -16.71
C LYS A 63 -4.97 24.86 -17.59
N ASP A 64 -4.70 25.37 -18.78
CA ASP A 64 -3.69 24.81 -19.68
C ASP A 64 -2.35 24.61 -18.95
N TYR A 65 -1.80 23.41 -19.05
CA TYR A 65 -0.63 23.00 -18.29
C TYR A 65 0.33 22.16 -19.15
N THR A 66 1.52 22.69 -19.41
CA THR A 66 2.59 21.93 -20.04
C THR A 66 3.26 21.04 -19.01
N LEU A 67 3.31 19.73 -19.27
CA LEU A 67 3.94 18.77 -18.37
C LEU A 67 5.46 19.02 -18.31
N PRO A 68 6.05 19.25 -17.11
CA PRO A 68 7.46 19.59 -16.99
C PRO A 68 8.39 18.55 -17.63
N GLY A 69 9.40 19.02 -18.36
CA GLY A 69 10.36 18.15 -19.06
C GLY A 69 9.84 17.56 -20.37
N THR A 70 8.65 17.97 -20.84
CA THR A 70 8.06 17.53 -22.10
C THR A 70 7.43 18.71 -22.85
N GLU A 71 7.10 18.50 -24.13
CA GLU A 71 6.30 19.45 -24.93
C GLU A 71 4.79 19.15 -24.84
N ILE A 72 4.37 18.25 -23.95
CA ILE A 72 2.98 17.81 -23.84
C ILE A 72 2.15 18.89 -23.14
N LEU A 73 1.21 19.48 -23.86
CA LEU A 73 0.20 20.40 -23.33
C LEU A 73 -1.05 19.62 -22.89
N ILE A 74 -1.45 19.82 -21.65
CA ILE A 74 -2.74 19.36 -21.13
C ILE A 74 -3.69 20.55 -21.13
N GLU A 75 -4.68 20.53 -22.00
CA GLU A 75 -5.67 21.61 -22.13
C GLU A 75 -6.61 21.65 -20.93
N LYS A 76 -7.08 22.85 -20.57
CA LYS A 76 -8.13 23.04 -19.57
C LYS A 76 -9.37 22.20 -19.91
N GLY A 77 -9.93 21.54 -18.90
CA GLY A 77 -11.07 20.63 -19.01
C GLY A 77 -10.67 19.18 -19.33
N THR A 78 -9.40 18.91 -19.62
CA THR A 78 -8.93 17.54 -19.85
C THR A 78 -8.96 16.72 -18.56
N ALA A 79 -9.61 15.56 -18.62
CA ALA A 79 -9.62 14.58 -17.54
C ALA A 79 -8.30 13.77 -17.51
N ILE A 80 -7.73 13.62 -16.32
CA ILE A 80 -6.49 12.89 -16.07
C ILE A 80 -6.79 11.71 -15.14
N PHE A 81 -6.45 10.51 -15.60
CA PHE A 81 -6.61 9.27 -14.84
C PHE A 81 -5.27 8.84 -14.26
N LEU A 82 -5.17 8.85 -12.94
CA LEU A 82 -4.01 8.34 -12.21
C LEU A 82 -4.26 6.88 -11.84
N MET A 83 -3.68 5.95 -12.59
CA MET A 83 -3.93 4.51 -12.47
C MET A 83 -3.08 3.87 -11.36
N ASN A 84 -3.46 4.12 -10.10
CA ASN A 84 -2.74 3.62 -8.93
C ASN A 84 -2.61 2.09 -8.90
N SER A 85 -3.66 1.37 -9.27
CA SER A 85 -3.64 -0.10 -9.24
C SER A 85 -2.66 -0.70 -10.25
N VAL A 86 -2.38 0.02 -11.35
CA VAL A 86 -1.38 -0.38 -12.35
C VAL A 86 0.01 -0.17 -11.79
N ILE A 87 0.30 1.01 -11.23
CA ILE A 87 1.59 1.32 -10.59
C ILE A 87 1.89 0.35 -9.44
N HIS A 88 0.87 0.03 -8.63
CA HIS A 88 0.99 -0.94 -7.54
C HIS A 88 1.36 -2.35 -8.01
N LYS A 89 1.09 -2.69 -9.27
CA LYS A 89 1.40 -3.98 -9.88
C LYS A 89 2.57 -3.94 -10.85
N ASP A 90 3.25 -2.80 -10.97
CA ASP A 90 4.40 -2.65 -11.84
C ASP A 90 5.66 -3.26 -11.17
N PRO A 91 6.31 -4.27 -11.78
CA PRO A 91 7.56 -4.84 -11.28
C PRO A 91 8.70 -3.84 -11.14
N LEU A 92 8.67 -2.72 -11.87
CA LEU A 92 9.66 -1.65 -11.76
C LEU A 92 9.64 -1.00 -10.37
N HIS A 93 8.46 -0.89 -9.76
CA HIS A 93 8.27 -0.30 -8.44
C HIS A 93 8.10 -1.36 -7.34
N TYR A 94 7.58 -2.53 -7.69
CA TYR A 94 7.29 -3.62 -6.75
C TYR A 94 7.73 -4.97 -7.33
N PRO A 95 8.98 -5.41 -7.08
CA PRO A 95 9.48 -6.69 -7.60
C PRO A 95 8.59 -7.87 -7.18
N ASN A 96 8.18 -8.75 -8.09
CA ASN A 96 7.19 -9.82 -7.85
C ASN A 96 5.86 -9.29 -7.28
N PRO A 97 5.15 -8.41 -8.01
CA PRO A 97 4.03 -7.62 -7.46
C PRO A 97 2.80 -8.46 -7.07
N GLU A 98 2.66 -9.68 -7.59
CA GLU A 98 1.57 -10.59 -7.25
C GLU A 98 1.82 -11.36 -5.95
N VAL A 99 3.07 -11.38 -5.44
CA VAL A 99 3.40 -11.99 -4.15
C VAL A 99 3.00 -11.05 -3.01
N PHE A 100 2.22 -11.56 -2.06
CA PHE A 100 1.86 -10.83 -0.85
C PHE A 100 3.04 -10.83 0.11
N ASN A 101 3.74 -9.70 0.21
CA ASN A 101 4.91 -9.55 1.07
C ASN A 101 4.80 -8.29 1.95
N PRO A 102 4.38 -8.43 3.23
CA PRO A 102 4.32 -7.31 4.18
C PRO A 102 5.66 -6.60 4.38
N ASP A 103 6.80 -7.30 4.23
CA ASP A 103 8.11 -6.72 4.50
C ASP A 103 8.53 -5.63 3.48
N ARG A 104 7.77 -5.46 2.37
CA ARG A 104 7.89 -4.30 1.45
C ARG A 104 7.65 -2.96 2.13
N PHE A 105 6.91 -2.96 3.24
CA PHE A 105 6.61 -1.78 4.03
C PHE A 105 7.50 -1.70 5.28
N SER A 106 8.68 -2.33 5.25
CA SER A 106 9.76 -2.03 6.19
C SER A 106 10.37 -0.66 5.89
N GLU A 107 10.89 0.02 6.92
CA GLU A 107 11.46 1.37 6.79
C GLU A 107 12.56 1.43 5.71
N ASP A 108 13.43 0.42 5.67
CA ASP A 108 14.51 0.32 4.69
C ASP A 108 14.00 0.21 3.25
N GLU A 109 12.94 -0.56 3.02
CA GLU A 109 12.36 -0.75 1.68
C GLU A 109 11.55 0.47 1.22
N VAL A 110 10.85 1.13 2.13
CA VAL A 110 10.13 2.38 1.83
C VAL A 110 11.09 3.50 1.49
N THR A 111 12.25 3.59 2.16
CA THR A 111 13.24 4.65 1.94
C THR A 111 13.95 4.51 0.59
N LYS A 112 14.04 3.29 0.03
CA LYS A 112 14.69 3.04 -1.27
C LYS A 112 13.88 3.50 -2.48
N ARG A 113 12.59 3.84 -2.30
CA ARG A 113 11.65 4.08 -3.39
C ARG A 113 11.16 5.52 -3.42
#